data_AF-A0A7X6I778-F1
#
_entry.id   AF-A0A7X6I778-F1
#
_cell.length_a   1.000
_cell.length_b   1.000
_cell.length_c   1.000
_cell.angle_alpha   90.00
_cell.angle_beta   90.00
_cell.angle_gamma   90.00
#
_symmetry.space_group_name_H-M   'P 1'
#
loop_
_entity.id
_entity.type
_entity.pdbx_description
1 polymer ?
#
loop_
_entity_poly.entity_id
_entity_poly.type
_entity_poly.pdbx_seq_one_letter_code
_entity_poly.pdbx_strand_id
1 'polypeptide(L)'
;MDNTLMVAVVVLLALVAVGAWLWSRKQQSKRLEQRFGPEYERALHRHGDVAKAEAELRSREKRVEKLHIVPLSPADAAHFSQAWRGLQARFIDNPKGTLADADQLVRELMLRRGYPMGDFEHRAADISVHHPAVVEHYRAAHAIARRDHRGEADTEDLRQAVVHYRALFGELLEVGEPPRRDDQRAAQTMEVHH
;
A
#
# COMPACT_ATOMS: atom_id res chain seq x y z
N MET A 1 -33.87 9.94 46.15
CA MET A 1 -33.84 9.32 44.81
C MET A 1 -34.09 7.85 45.03
N ASP A 2 -35.19 7.32 44.52
CA ASP A 2 -35.55 5.93 44.73
C ASP A 2 -34.49 5.04 44.08
N ASN A 3 -34.01 4.03 44.80
CA ASN A 3 -32.95 3.13 44.35
C ASN A 3 -33.30 2.49 42.98
N THR A 4 -34.60 2.30 42.72
CA THR A 4 -35.17 1.85 41.46
C THR A 4 -34.92 2.82 40.30
N LEU A 5 -35.08 4.13 40.53
CA LEU A 5 -34.81 5.17 39.54
C LEU A 5 -33.31 5.25 39.23
N MET A 6 -32.46 5.13 40.25
CA MET A 6 -31.01 5.09 40.06
C MET A 6 -30.56 3.86 39.25
N VAL A 7 -31.10 2.68 39.57
CA VAL A 7 -30.84 1.44 38.82
C VAL A 7 -31.32 1.56 37.37
N ALA A 8 -32.52 2.11 37.15
CA ALA A 8 -33.05 2.31 35.80
C ALA A 8 -32.15 3.21 34.94
N VAL A 9 -31.63 4.30 35.52
CA VAL A 9 -30.71 5.21 34.83
C VAL A 9 -29.39 4.52 34.49
N VAL A 10 -28.80 3.76 35.42
CA VAL A 10 -27.54 3.04 35.18
C VAL A 10 -27.70 1.98 34.08
N VAL A 11 -28.79 1.22 34.09
CA VAL A 11 -29.08 0.22 33.05
C VAL A 11 -29.25 0.89 31.68
N LEU A 12 -29.97 2.03 31.62
CA LEU A 12 -30.14 2.79 30.39
C LEU A 12 -28.79 3.27 29.84
N LEU A 13 -27.93 3.83 30.68
CA LEU A 13 -26.59 4.29 30.28
C LEU A 13 -25.72 3.13 29.79
N ALA A 14 -25.78 1.97 30.45
CA ALA A 14 -25.05 0.78 30.02
C ALA A 14 -25.51 0.28 28.64
N LEU A 15 -26.82 0.25 28.39
CA LEU A 15 -27.38 -0.13 27.09
C LEU A 15 -26.97 0.84 25.97
N VAL A 16 -26.99 2.15 26.24
CA VAL A 16 -26.54 3.17 25.28
C VAL A 16 -25.04 3.00 24.98
N ALA A 17 -24.21 2.77 26.00
CA ALA A 17 -22.78 2.56 25.82
C ALA A 17 -22.48 1.31 24.97
N VAL A 18 -23.18 0.20 25.23
CA VAL A 18 -23.06 -1.03 24.42
C VAL A 18 -23.52 -0.80 22.98
N GLY A 19 -24.65 -0.11 22.78
CA GLY A 19 -25.14 0.25 21.46
C GLY A 19 -24.15 1.09 20.66
N ALA A 20 -23.58 2.12 21.28
CA ALA A 20 -22.56 2.97 20.67
C ALA A 20 -21.27 2.19 20.33
N TRP A 21 -20.84 1.29 21.22
CA TRP A 21 -19.66 0.44 20.99
C TRP A 21 -19.86 -0.53 19.81
N LEU A 22 -21.02 -1.20 19.74
CA LEU A 22 -21.36 -2.10 18.62
C LEU A 22 -21.44 -1.35 17.30
N TRP A 23 -22.01 -0.15 17.29
CA TRP A 23 -22.09 0.69 16.11
C TRP A 23 -20.71 1.15 15.63
N SER A 24 -19.87 1.63 16.56
CA SER A 24 -18.48 2.02 16.27
C SER A 24 -17.68 0.85 15.68
N ARG A 25 -17.79 -0.34 16.27
CA ARG A 25 -17.12 -1.56 15.79
C ARG A 25 -17.55 -1.91 14.36
N LYS A 26 -18.85 -1.87 14.07
CA LYS A 26 -19.38 -2.14 12.73
C LYS A 26 -18.88 -1.13 11.70
N GLN A 27 -18.80 0.15 12.08
CA GLN A 27 -18.34 1.21 11.18
C GLN A 27 -16.83 1.10 10.89
N GLN A 28 -16.03 0.73 11.89
CA GLN A 28 -14.60 0.48 11.70
C GLN A 28 -14.33 -0.72 10.80
N SER A 29 -15.07 -1.81 10.99
CA SER A 29 -14.98 -3.00 10.14
C SER A 29 -15.24 -2.65 8.67
N LYS A 30 -16.34 -1.94 8.39
CA LYS A 30 -16.66 -1.45 7.06
C LYS A 30 -15.60 -0.54 6.46
N ARG A 31 -14.99 0.35 7.27
CA ARG A 31 -13.90 1.22 6.81
C ARG A 31 -12.70 0.40 6.37
N LEU A 32 -12.32 -0.61 7.15
CA LEU A 32 -11.19 -1.50 6.83
C LEU A 32 -11.48 -2.32 5.57
N GLU A 33 -12.68 -2.88 5.47
CA GLU A 33 -13.12 -3.62 4.28
C GLU A 33 -13.09 -2.75 3.02
N GLN A 34 -13.66 -1.54 3.09
CA GLN A 34 -13.64 -0.59 1.97
C GLN A 34 -12.23 -0.13 1.59
N ARG A 35 -11.36 0.07 2.58
CA ARG A 35 -10.00 0.57 2.36
C ARG A 35 -9.06 -0.51 1.81
N PHE A 36 -9.10 -1.71 2.38
CA PHE A 36 -8.18 -2.79 2.02
C PHE A 36 -8.73 -3.70 0.92
N GLY A 37 -10.05 -3.70 0.70
CA GLY A 37 -10.69 -4.51 -0.33
C GLY A 37 -10.27 -5.97 -0.24
N PRO A 38 -9.68 -6.57 -1.30
CA PRO A 38 -9.23 -7.96 -1.27
C PRO A 38 -8.21 -8.30 -0.17
N GLU A 39 -7.40 -7.34 0.29
CA GLU A 39 -6.48 -7.58 1.42
C GLU A 39 -7.21 -7.78 2.75
N TYR A 40 -8.44 -7.30 2.88
CA TYR A 40 -9.30 -7.62 4.02
C TYR A 40 -9.67 -9.10 4.03
N GLU A 41 -10.14 -9.62 2.90
CA GLU A 41 -10.47 -11.04 2.73
C GLU A 41 -9.23 -11.91 2.95
N ARG A 42 -8.08 -11.51 2.40
CA ARG A 42 -6.81 -12.20 2.62
C ARG A 42 -6.42 -12.26 4.10
N ALA A 43 -6.53 -11.15 4.83
CA ALA A 43 -6.23 -11.10 6.25
C ALA A 43 -7.19 -12.01 7.04
N LEU A 44 -8.48 -12.02 6.67
CA LEU A 44 -9.48 -12.90 7.27
C LEU A 44 -9.16 -14.38 7.03
N HIS A 45 -8.81 -14.76 5.80
CA HIS A 45 -8.40 -16.13 5.48
C HIS A 45 -7.12 -16.55 6.21
N ARG A 46 -6.15 -15.65 6.35
CA ARG A 46 -4.88 -15.93 7.03
C ARG A 46 -5.05 -16.12 8.53
N HIS A 47 -5.90 -15.32 9.17
CA HIS A 47 -6.04 -15.31 10.63
C HIS A 47 -7.19 -16.16 11.15
N GLY A 48 -8.20 -16.47 10.31
CA GLY A 48 -9.39 -17.25 10.66
C GLY A 48 -10.32 -16.57 11.67
N ASP A 49 -10.00 -15.34 12.08
CA ASP A 49 -10.74 -14.57 13.08
C ASP A 49 -10.76 -13.09 12.68
N VAL A 50 -11.96 -12.51 12.67
CA VAL A 50 -12.20 -11.12 12.26
C VAL A 50 -11.45 -10.15 13.15
N ALA A 51 -11.42 -10.38 14.47
CA ALA A 51 -10.79 -9.44 15.40
C ALA A 51 -9.27 -9.40 15.20
N LYS A 52 -8.63 -10.56 14.97
CA LYS A 52 -7.20 -10.66 14.64
C LYS A 52 -6.88 -10.05 13.29
N ALA A 53 -7.67 -10.35 12.26
CA ALA A 53 -7.48 -9.78 10.91
C ALA A 53 -7.56 -8.25 10.94
N GLU A 54 -8.61 -7.69 11.53
CA GLU A 54 -8.74 -6.24 11.61
C GLU A 54 -7.66 -5.60 12.50
N ALA A 55 -7.21 -6.27 13.57
CA ALA A 55 -6.12 -5.78 14.41
C ALA A 55 -4.80 -5.71 13.62
N GLU A 56 -4.53 -6.69 12.77
CA GLU A 56 -3.40 -6.70 11.85
C GLU A 56 -3.48 -5.53 10.86
N LEU A 57 -4.62 -5.34 10.19
CA LEU A 57 -4.83 -4.24 9.24
C LEU A 57 -4.66 -2.85 9.90
N ARG A 58 -5.20 -2.66 11.11
CA ARG A 58 -4.98 -1.43 11.89
C ARG A 58 -3.51 -1.25 12.27
N SER A 59 -2.77 -2.32 12.54
CA SER A 59 -1.33 -2.25 12.77
C SER A 59 -0.60 -1.78 11.51
N ARG A 60 -0.99 -2.26 10.32
CA ARG A 60 -0.46 -1.78 9.03
C ARG A 60 -0.68 -0.28 8.87
N GLU A 61 -1.92 0.21 9.07
CA GLU A 61 -2.24 1.65 9.00
C GLU A 61 -1.33 2.47 9.93
N LYS A 62 -1.20 2.05 11.20
CA LYS A 62 -0.38 2.76 12.21
C LYS A 62 1.12 2.76 11.90
N ARG A 63 1.64 1.73 11.23
CA ARG A 63 3.04 1.72 10.79
C ARG A 63 3.24 2.69 9.65
N VAL A 64 2.37 2.61 8.64
CA VAL A 64 2.47 3.41 7.42
C VAL A 64 2.26 4.90 7.70
N GLU A 65 1.40 5.26 8.64
CA GLU A 65 1.21 6.65 9.10
C GLU A 65 2.51 7.29 9.61
N LYS A 66 3.47 6.49 10.10
CA LYS A 66 4.77 6.97 10.59
C LYS A 66 5.83 7.05 9.49
N LEU A 67 5.54 6.53 8.29
CA LEU A 67 6.47 6.55 7.16
C LEU A 67 6.38 7.89 6.43
N HIS A 68 7.54 8.37 5.99
CA HIS A 68 7.61 9.58 5.17
C HIS A 68 7.53 9.20 3.69
N ILE A 69 6.32 8.81 3.25
CA ILE A 69 6.08 8.41 1.87
C ILE A 69 5.84 9.66 1.02
N VAL A 70 6.74 9.93 0.07
CA VAL A 70 6.74 11.14 -0.76
C VAL A 70 6.50 10.81 -2.24
N PRO A 71 5.81 11.67 -3.00
CA PRO A 71 5.77 11.57 -4.47
C PRO A 71 7.17 11.61 -5.08
N LEU A 72 7.33 11.02 -6.27
CA LEU A 72 8.59 11.11 -6.99
C LEU A 72 8.82 12.53 -7.52
N SER A 73 10.09 12.91 -7.62
CA SER A 73 10.46 14.05 -8.46
C SER A 73 10.24 13.71 -9.95
N PRO A 74 9.98 14.69 -10.82
CA PRO A 74 9.86 14.45 -12.26
C PRO A 74 11.10 13.77 -12.86
N ALA A 75 12.29 14.09 -12.35
CA ALA A 75 13.55 13.50 -12.81
C ALA A 75 13.67 12.02 -12.42
N ASP A 76 13.32 11.67 -11.17
CA ASP A 76 13.31 10.27 -10.73
C ASP A 76 12.28 9.45 -11.52
N ALA A 77 11.07 9.98 -11.69
CA ALA A 77 10.02 9.30 -12.45
C ALA A 77 10.43 9.05 -13.91
N ALA A 78 11.09 10.02 -14.55
CA ALA A 78 11.62 9.86 -15.90
C ALA A 78 12.73 8.78 -15.96
N HIS A 79 13.64 8.77 -14.97
CA HIS A 79 14.70 7.77 -14.85
C HIS A 79 14.14 6.35 -14.71
N PHE A 80 13.23 6.13 -13.74
CA PHE A 80 12.56 4.84 -13.54
C PHE A 80 11.80 4.42 -14.80
N SER A 81 11.06 5.33 -15.44
CA SER A 81 10.31 5.04 -16.67
C SER A 81 11.23 4.65 -17.84
N GLN A 82 12.43 5.22 -17.93
CA GLN A 82 13.42 4.82 -18.92
C GLN A 82 14.02 3.44 -18.60
N ALA A 83 14.36 3.18 -17.34
CA ALA A 83 14.86 1.88 -16.89
C ALA A 83 13.85 0.76 -17.19
N TRP A 84 12.56 1.00 -16.90
CA TRP A 84 11.49 0.04 -17.20
C TRP A 84 11.39 -0.27 -18.70
N ARG A 85 11.46 0.75 -19.57
CA ARG A 85 11.43 0.54 -21.03
C ARG A 85 12.63 -0.29 -21.52
N GLY A 86 13.82 -0.03 -20.98
CA GLY A 86 15.03 -0.80 -21.31
C GLY A 86 14.92 -2.27 -20.89
N LEU A 87 14.30 -2.53 -19.76
CA LEU A 87 14.00 -3.88 -19.28
C LEU A 87 13.07 -4.63 -20.24
N GLN A 88 11.96 -4.02 -20.63
CA GLN A 88 10.99 -4.66 -21.54
C GLN A 88 11.59 -5.04 -22.89
N ALA A 89 12.50 -4.21 -23.42
CA ALA A 89 13.16 -4.49 -24.69
C ALA A 89 14.05 -5.75 -24.66
N ARG A 90 14.57 -6.13 -23.48
CA ARG A 90 15.46 -7.29 -23.30
C ARG A 90 14.72 -8.57 -22.90
N PHE A 91 13.40 -8.52 -22.71
CA PHE A 91 12.63 -9.69 -22.23
C PHE A 91 12.76 -10.90 -23.16
N ILE A 92 12.73 -10.67 -24.48
CA ILE A 92 12.78 -11.75 -25.49
C ILE A 92 14.10 -12.53 -25.37
N ASP A 93 15.22 -11.82 -25.24
CA ASP A 93 16.55 -12.42 -25.21
C ASP A 93 16.91 -12.98 -23.82
N ASN A 94 16.40 -12.37 -22.75
CA ASN A 94 16.73 -12.73 -21.38
C ASN A 94 15.53 -12.59 -20.42
N PRO A 95 14.53 -13.49 -20.48
CA PRO A 95 13.30 -13.34 -19.71
C PRO A 95 13.53 -13.47 -18.19
N LYS A 96 14.43 -14.37 -17.76
CA LYS A 96 14.76 -14.57 -16.34
C LYS A 96 15.47 -13.36 -15.74
N GLY A 97 16.50 -12.86 -16.42
CA GLY A 97 17.20 -11.65 -15.98
C GLY A 97 16.26 -10.44 -15.96
N THR A 98 15.38 -10.34 -16.95
CA THR A 98 14.37 -9.28 -17.03
C THR A 98 13.39 -9.31 -15.85
N LEU A 99 12.98 -10.50 -15.39
CA LEU A 99 12.14 -10.63 -14.21
C LEU A 99 12.86 -10.20 -12.92
N ALA A 100 14.13 -10.60 -12.77
CA ALA A 100 14.95 -10.20 -11.62
C ALA A 100 15.19 -8.68 -11.60
N ASP A 101 15.50 -8.09 -12.75
CA ASP A 101 15.63 -6.64 -12.91
C ASP A 101 14.32 -5.92 -12.57
N ALA A 102 13.17 -6.51 -12.87
CA ALA A 102 11.86 -5.89 -12.64
C ALA A 102 11.53 -5.83 -11.15
N ASP A 103 11.77 -6.93 -10.42
CA ASP A 103 11.64 -6.95 -8.96
C ASP A 103 12.61 -5.95 -8.32
N GLN A 104 13.86 -5.88 -8.80
CA GLN A 104 14.82 -4.90 -8.30
C GLN A 104 14.35 -3.47 -8.52
N LEU A 105 13.94 -3.12 -9.75
CA LEU A 105 13.51 -1.77 -10.10
C LEU A 105 12.29 -1.31 -9.29
N VAL A 106 11.35 -2.22 -9.05
CA VAL A 106 10.19 -1.98 -8.17
C VAL A 106 10.63 -1.71 -6.73
N ARG A 107 11.58 -2.48 -6.19
CA ARG A 107 12.10 -2.25 -4.82
C ARG A 107 12.84 -0.92 -4.70
N GLU A 108 13.63 -0.56 -5.70
CA GLU A 108 14.32 0.74 -5.76
C GLU A 108 13.32 1.90 -5.80
N LEU A 109 12.26 1.76 -6.59
CA LEU A 109 11.17 2.73 -6.65
C LEU A 109 10.44 2.87 -5.29
N MET A 110 10.11 1.75 -4.64
CA MET A 110 9.53 1.75 -3.29
C MET A 110 10.44 2.44 -2.28
N LEU A 111 11.75 2.15 -2.31
CA LEU A 111 12.73 2.78 -1.44
C LEU A 111 12.78 4.30 -1.68
N ARG A 112 12.78 4.74 -2.95
CA ARG A 112 12.81 6.15 -3.32
C ARG A 112 11.57 6.91 -2.82
N ARG A 113 10.41 6.24 -2.83
CA ARG A 113 9.14 6.75 -2.28
C ARG A 113 9.15 6.81 -0.74
N GLY A 114 10.04 6.09 -0.06
CA GLY A 114 10.15 6.08 1.40
C GLY A 114 9.60 4.83 2.10
N TYR A 115 9.29 3.77 1.34
CA TYR A 115 8.90 2.49 1.94
C TYR A 115 10.11 1.75 2.53
N PRO A 116 10.00 1.12 3.71
CA PRO A 116 11.09 0.39 4.33
C PRO A 116 11.44 -0.89 3.56
N MET A 117 12.73 -1.21 3.47
CA MET A 117 13.19 -2.48 2.91
C MET A 117 13.14 -3.58 3.99
N GLY A 118 11.94 -4.13 4.21
CA GLY A 118 11.73 -5.34 5.01
C GLY A 118 11.73 -6.61 4.15
N ASP A 119 11.23 -7.72 4.69
CA ASP A 119 10.88 -8.88 3.87
C ASP A 119 9.71 -8.55 2.90
N PHE A 120 9.47 -9.46 1.95
CA PHE A 120 8.42 -9.27 0.95
C PHE A 120 7.02 -9.06 1.58
N GLU A 121 6.66 -9.84 2.59
CA GLU A 121 5.32 -9.78 3.18
C GLU A 121 5.10 -8.47 3.94
N HIS A 122 6.13 -7.97 4.63
CA HIS A 122 6.09 -6.66 5.29
C HIS A 122 5.93 -5.52 4.28
N ARG A 123 6.71 -5.51 3.18
CA ARG A 123 6.56 -4.48 2.14
C ARG A 123 5.19 -4.52 1.48
N ALA A 124 4.70 -5.71 1.15
CA ALA A 124 3.36 -5.87 0.57
C ALA A 124 2.27 -5.40 1.55
N ALA A 125 2.42 -5.70 2.85
CA ALA A 125 1.50 -5.23 3.88
C ALA A 125 1.48 -3.70 3.99
N ASP A 126 2.65 -3.05 3.96
CA ASP A 126 2.72 -1.59 4.06
C ASP A 126 2.14 -0.92 2.79
N ILE A 127 2.42 -1.45 1.60
CA ILE A 127 1.88 -0.91 0.34
C ILE A 127 0.36 -1.06 0.26
N SER A 128 -0.20 -2.15 0.79
CA SER A 128 -1.66 -2.37 0.78
C SER A 128 -2.47 -1.26 1.45
N VAL A 129 -1.85 -0.44 2.31
CA VAL A 129 -2.52 0.66 3.03
C VAL A 129 -2.91 1.82 2.10
N HIS A 130 -2.08 2.09 1.09
CA HIS A 130 -2.28 3.16 0.12
C HIS A 130 -2.68 2.64 -1.26
N HIS A 131 -2.17 1.47 -1.65
CA HIS A 131 -2.39 0.89 -2.96
C HIS A 131 -2.95 -0.55 -2.84
N PRO A 132 -4.16 -0.72 -2.28
CA PRO A 132 -4.79 -2.02 -2.03
C PRO A 132 -5.10 -2.78 -3.32
N ALA A 133 -5.36 -2.10 -4.44
CA ALA A 133 -5.69 -2.76 -5.71
C ALA A 133 -4.47 -3.38 -6.40
N VAL A 134 -3.27 -2.82 -6.23
CA VAL A 134 -2.06 -3.27 -6.95
C VAL A 134 -1.18 -4.21 -6.13
N VAL A 135 -1.42 -4.32 -4.83
CA VAL A 135 -0.67 -5.25 -3.97
C VAL A 135 -0.89 -6.71 -4.41
N GLU A 136 -2.05 -7.04 -4.96
CA GLU A 136 -2.30 -8.37 -5.53
C GLU A 136 -1.37 -8.68 -6.69
N HIS A 137 -1.13 -7.70 -7.58
CA HIS A 137 -0.14 -7.82 -8.63
C HIS A 137 1.26 -8.00 -8.05
N TYR A 138 1.63 -7.24 -7.00
CA TYR A 138 2.93 -7.44 -6.35
C TYR A 138 3.13 -8.87 -5.86
N ARG A 139 2.09 -9.44 -5.23
CA ARG A 139 2.11 -10.81 -4.70
C ARG A 139 2.10 -11.87 -5.79
N ALA A 140 1.33 -11.67 -6.86
CA ALA A 140 1.32 -12.57 -8.00
C ALA A 140 2.70 -12.61 -8.68
N ALA A 141 3.31 -11.44 -8.94
CA ALA A 141 4.65 -11.33 -9.51
C ALA A 141 5.69 -12.05 -8.63
N HIS A 142 5.66 -11.81 -7.32
CA HIS A 142 6.61 -12.43 -6.40
C HIS A 142 6.41 -13.95 -6.26
N ALA A 143 5.18 -14.44 -6.31
CA ALA A 143 4.89 -15.86 -6.31
C ALA A 143 5.51 -16.55 -7.53
N ILE A 144 5.40 -15.94 -8.72
CA ILE A 144 6.05 -16.42 -9.94
C ILE A 144 7.57 -16.34 -9.82
N ALA A 145 8.12 -15.21 -9.38
CA ALA A 145 9.56 -15.06 -9.18
C ALA A 145 10.14 -16.14 -8.24
N ARG A 146 9.41 -16.48 -7.16
CA ARG A 146 9.78 -17.58 -6.27
C ARG A 146 9.73 -18.96 -6.94
N ARG A 147 8.78 -19.21 -7.84
CA ARG A 147 8.72 -20.45 -8.64
C ARG A 147 9.89 -20.52 -9.63
N ASP A 148 10.21 -19.41 -10.30
CA ASP A 148 11.36 -19.33 -11.20
C ASP A 148 12.69 -19.62 -10.51
N HIS A 149 12.89 -19.12 -9.27
CA HIS A 149 14.07 -19.44 -8.47
C HIS A 149 14.21 -20.94 -8.16
N ARG A 150 13.11 -21.71 -8.22
CA ARG A 150 13.11 -23.17 -8.07
C ARG A 150 13.15 -23.91 -9.41
N GLY A 151 13.18 -23.19 -10.54
CA GLY A 151 13.10 -23.77 -11.88
C GLY A 151 11.70 -24.26 -12.28
N GLU A 152 10.66 -23.80 -11.60
CA GLU A 152 9.27 -24.27 -11.76
C GLU A 152 8.40 -23.33 -12.62
N ALA A 153 8.96 -22.28 -13.22
CA ALA A 153 8.23 -21.31 -14.04
C ALA A 153 8.67 -21.38 -15.51
N ASP A 154 7.71 -21.31 -16.42
CA ASP A 154 7.99 -21.21 -17.86
C ASP A 154 8.07 -19.73 -18.33
N THR A 155 8.46 -19.51 -19.59
CA THR A 155 8.62 -18.15 -20.13
C THR A 155 7.32 -17.34 -20.13
N GLU A 156 6.16 -18.00 -20.24
CA GLU A 156 4.86 -17.32 -20.21
C GLU A 156 4.53 -16.85 -18.78
N ASP A 157 4.80 -17.68 -17.76
CA ASP A 157 4.78 -17.27 -16.35
C ASP A 157 5.67 -16.04 -16.13
N LEU A 158 6.90 -16.04 -16.64
CA LEU A 158 7.82 -14.89 -16.51
C LEU A 158 7.23 -13.63 -17.16
N ARG A 159 6.59 -13.78 -18.32
CA ARG A 159 5.92 -12.68 -19.02
C ARG A 159 4.79 -12.10 -18.17
N GLN A 160 3.96 -12.95 -17.56
CA GLN A 160 2.88 -12.53 -16.66
C GLN A 160 3.43 -11.84 -15.41
N ALA A 161 4.53 -12.34 -14.83
CA ALA A 161 5.15 -11.72 -13.68
C ALA A 161 5.65 -10.29 -13.96
N VAL A 162 6.24 -10.06 -15.14
CA VAL A 162 6.63 -8.70 -15.56
C VAL A 162 5.41 -7.79 -15.76
N VAL A 163 4.29 -8.32 -16.27
CA VAL A 163 3.02 -7.56 -16.36
C VAL A 163 2.48 -7.19 -14.98
N HIS A 164 2.57 -8.10 -14.01
CA HIS A 164 2.18 -7.81 -12.64
C HIS A 164 3.09 -6.77 -11.98
N TYR A 165 4.41 -6.87 -12.15
CA TYR A 165 5.32 -5.81 -11.68
C TYR A 165 5.06 -4.47 -12.39
N ARG A 166 4.70 -4.47 -13.69
CA ARG A 166 4.34 -3.26 -14.44
C ARG A 166 3.15 -2.53 -13.80
N ALA A 167 2.11 -3.26 -13.42
CA ALA A 167 0.90 -2.69 -12.85
C ALA A 167 1.22 -1.94 -11.54
N LEU A 168 1.98 -2.58 -10.66
CA LEU A 168 2.46 -1.96 -9.43
C LEU A 168 3.40 -0.77 -9.70
N PHE A 169 4.33 -0.94 -10.64
CA PHE A 169 5.29 0.10 -11.00
C PHE A 169 4.61 1.37 -11.52
N GLY A 170 3.60 1.23 -12.38
CA GLY A 170 2.83 2.36 -12.90
C GLY A 170 2.10 3.14 -11.81
N GLU A 171 1.52 2.44 -10.83
CA GLU A 171 0.87 3.07 -9.67
C GLU A 171 1.88 3.81 -8.79
N LEU A 172 3.08 3.25 -8.59
CA LEU A 172 4.11 3.88 -7.75
C LEU A 172 4.87 5.03 -8.42
N LEU A 173 4.71 5.20 -9.73
CA LEU A 173 5.32 6.28 -10.51
C LEU A 173 4.66 7.66 -10.32
N GLU A 174 3.67 7.78 -9.43
CA GLU A 174 3.04 9.05 -9.05
C GLU A 174 4.07 10.18 -8.84
N VAL A 175 3.96 11.20 -9.69
CA VAL A 175 4.82 12.38 -9.67
C VAL A 175 4.15 13.44 -8.79
N GLY A 176 4.94 14.03 -7.87
CA GLY A 176 4.45 15.19 -7.13
C GLY A 176 4.24 16.35 -8.10
N GLU A 177 3.08 16.98 -8.07
CA GLU A 177 2.86 18.19 -8.86
C GLU A 177 3.91 19.23 -8.42
N PRO A 178 4.72 19.78 -9.35
CA PRO A 178 5.71 20.79 -8.98
C PRO A 178 4.99 21.95 -8.28
N PRO A 179 5.61 22.58 -7.26
CA PRO A 179 4.98 23.69 -6.57
C PRO A 179 4.50 24.71 -7.61
N ARG A 180 3.21 25.07 -7.55
CA ARG A 180 2.64 26.07 -8.45
C ARG A 180 3.47 27.34 -8.29
N ARG A 181 3.93 27.91 -9.41
CA ARG A 181 4.79 29.11 -9.46
C ARG A 181 4.23 30.32 -8.69
N ASP A 182 2.96 30.28 -8.32
CA ASP A 182 2.28 31.31 -7.53
C ASP A 182 2.83 31.43 -6.11
N ASP A 183 3.28 30.33 -5.50
CA ASP A 183 3.88 30.33 -4.14
C ASP A 183 5.29 30.97 -4.13
N GLN A 184 6.04 30.85 -5.24
CA GLN A 184 7.36 31.47 -5.38
C GLN A 184 7.29 32.98 -5.64
N ARG A 185 6.24 33.47 -6.31
CA ARG A 185 6.02 34.91 -6.50
C ARG A 185 5.61 35.61 -5.19
N ALA A 186 4.84 34.94 -4.32
CA ALA A 186 4.48 35.49 -3.01
C ALA A 186 5.71 35.64 -2.09
N ALA A 187 6.63 34.66 -2.11
CA ALA A 187 7.88 34.74 -1.34
C ALA A 187 8.83 35.84 -1.86
N GLN A 188 8.97 36.00 -3.18
CA GLN A 188 9.83 37.06 -3.76
C GLN A 188 9.26 38.47 -3.59
N THR A 189 7.94 38.62 -3.46
CA THR A 189 7.31 39.94 -3.21
C THR A 189 7.54 40.41 -1.77
N MET A 190 7.74 39.49 -0.82
CA MET A 190 8.03 39.81 0.58
C MET A 190 9.50 40.19 0.83
N GLU A 191 10.45 39.79 -0.02
CA GLU A 191 11.87 40.17 0.11
C GLU A 191 12.21 41.55 -0.47
N VAL A 192 11.36 42.11 -1.34
CA VAL A 192 11.61 43.42 -1.99
C VAL A 192 11.15 44.61 -1.11
N HIS A 193 10.53 44.34 0.04
CA HIS A 193 9.93 45.37 0.89
C HIS A 193 10.66 45.54 2.24
N HIS A 194 11.99 45.41 2.26
CA HIS A 194 12.80 45.63 3.46
C HIS A 194 13.97 46.59 3.24
#